data_AF-A0A7W1TCG0-F1
#
_entry.id   AF-A0A7W1TCG0-F1
#
_cell.length_a   1.000
_cell.length_b   1.000
_cell.length_c   1.000
_cell.angle_alpha   90.00
_cell.angle_beta   90.00
_cell.angle_gamma   90.00
#
_symmetry.space_group_name_H-M   'P 1'
#
loop_
_entity.id
_entity.type
_entity.pdbx_description
1 polymer ?
#
loop_
_entity_poly.entity_id
_entity_poly.type
_entity_poly.pdbx_seq_one_letter_code
_entity_poly.pdbx_strand_id
1 'polypeptide(L)'
;LGAVAGRWPEALTVLVQATGDAPAQAAALLEYGPPPGAPLPVAQAWIDLARKSPAGAERIGMLTHAELLLERALPALNGADAKRAHAALDQILPQIPLDPARINWTTLTAAEWERIPAPIYPLTARVDRSDSGLVLEPGESVRVVPHPTETWSFLVEVKDHVVCTWKGVERSVSLELNDGNTITHITHRLGSQGYLYGSVLMWFDVNQKKQVGVINGPGRLWFGPSTDRTVEGSTNGTIRLKIVRLDGE
;
A
#
# COMPACT_ATOMS: atom_id res chain seq x y z
N LEU A 1 -21.25 -8.81 20.19
CA LEU A 1 -20.47 -10.04 19.93
C LEU A 1 -19.03 -9.68 19.55
N GLY A 2 -18.02 -10.30 20.18
CA GLY A 2 -16.60 -10.10 19.82
C GLY A 2 -16.22 -10.84 18.55
N ALA A 3 -16.82 -10.47 17.42
CA ALA A 3 -16.52 -11.03 16.11
C ALA A 3 -15.15 -10.52 15.64
N VAL A 4 -14.09 -11.14 16.15
CA VAL A 4 -12.74 -11.00 15.63
C VAL A 4 -12.73 -11.70 14.26
N ALA A 5 -12.09 -11.08 13.26
CA ALA A 5 -12.09 -11.48 11.85
C ALA A 5 -11.77 -12.98 11.56
N GLY A 6 -11.26 -13.74 12.53
CA GLY A 6 -10.96 -15.17 12.41
C GLY A 6 -12.05 -16.15 12.88
N ARG A 7 -13.15 -15.71 13.49
CA ARG A 7 -14.19 -16.61 14.06
C ARG A 7 -15.59 -16.37 13.49
N TRP A 8 -15.64 -15.91 12.24
CA TRP A 8 -16.90 -15.57 11.59
C TRP A 8 -17.83 -16.78 11.37
N PRO A 9 -17.34 -17.97 10.95
CA PRO A 9 -18.21 -19.15 10.83
C PRO A 9 -18.91 -19.54 12.14
N GLU A 10 -18.22 -19.44 13.27
CA GLU A 10 -18.79 -19.67 14.59
C GLU A 10 -19.81 -18.59 14.95
N ALA A 11 -19.50 -17.32 14.65
CA ALA A 11 -20.42 -16.20 14.86
C ALA A 11 -21.70 -16.36 14.03
N LEU A 12 -21.60 -16.78 12.76
CA LEU A 12 -22.75 -17.07 11.91
C LEU A 12 -23.63 -18.18 12.49
N THR A 13 -23.03 -19.26 12.97
CA THR A 13 -23.76 -20.37 13.59
C THR A 13 -24.55 -19.90 14.80
N VAL A 14 -23.92 -19.09 15.67
CA VAL A 14 -24.58 -18.50 16.84
C VAL A 14 -25.70 -17.54 16.41
N LEU A 15 -25.48 -16.71 15.39
CA LEU A 15 -26.48 -15.74 14.91
C LEU A 15 -27.68 -16.40 14.25
N VAL A 16 -27.49 -17.50 13.51
CA VAL A 16 -28.60 -18.29 12.95
C VAL A 16 -29.48 -18.87 14.07
N GLN A 17 -28.88 -19.26 15.20
CA GLN A 17 -29.57 -19.84 16.34
C GLN A 17 -30.10 -18.79 17.34
N ALA A 18 -29.66 -17.54 17.23
CA ALA A 18 -30.03 -16.47 18.16
C ALA A 18 -31.48 -16.03 17.97
N THR A 19 -32.25 -15.92 19.06
CA THR A 19 -33.66 -15.52 19.04
C THR A 19 -33.88 -14.03 19.38
N GLY A 20 -32.82 -13.25 19.60
CA GLY A 20 -32.90 -11.88 20.13
C GLY A 20 -32.64 -10.74 19.13
N ASP A 21 -32.07 -11.04 17.97
CA ASP A 21 -31.72 -10.04 16.94
C ASP A 21 -32.19 -10.53 15.58
N ALA A 22 -33.49 -10.33 15.30
CA ALA A 22 -34.12 -10.78 14.06
C ALA A 22 -33.42 -10.22 12.79
N PRO A 23 -32.98 -8.95 12.74
CA PRO A 23 -32.16 -8.45 11.64
C PRO A 23 -30.85 -9.21 11.43
N ALA A 24 -30.08 -9.46 12.49
CA ALA A 24 -28.81 -10.19 12.38
C ALA A 24 -29.01 -11.66 12.01
N GLN A 25 -30.05 -12.30 12.58
CA GLN A 25 -30.44 -13.66 12.24
C GLN A 25 -30.84 -13.78 10.76
N ALA A 26 -31.59 -12.81 10.23
CA ALA A 26 -31.98 -12.79 8.82
C ALA A 26 -30.77 -12.66 7.88
N ALA A 27 -29.81 -11.79 8.20
CA ALA A 27 -28.57 -11.66 7.43
C ALA A 27 -27.74 -12.96 7.46
N ALA A 28 -27.62 -13.59 8.64
CA ALA A 28 -26.91 -14.85 8.80
C ALA A 28 -27.60 -16.02 8.07
N LEU A 29 -28.93 -16.09 8.08
CA LEU A 29 -29.70 -17.09 7.34
C LEU A 29 -29.55 -16.92 5.82
N LEU A 30 -29.48 -15.68 5.33
CA LEU A 30 -29.26 -15.39 3.92
C LEU A 30 -27.88 -15.90 3.45
N GLU A 31 -26.88 -15.84 4.33
CA GLU A 31 -25.53 -16.34 4.08
C GLU A 31 -25.40 -17.87 4.23
N TYR A 32 -26.10 -18.47 5.20
CA TYR A 32 -26.04 -19.90 5.50
C TYR A 32 -26.83 -20.80 4.51
N GLY A 33 -27.66 -20.20 3.65
CA GLY A 33 -28.48 -20.91 2.66
C GLY A 33 -27.70 -21.55 1.49
N PRO A 34 -28.30 -22.50 0.75
CA PRO A 34 -27.67 -23.19 -0.39
C PRO A 34 -27.59 -22.30 -1.64
N PRO A 35 -26.70 -22.64 -2.60
CA PRO A 35 -25.43 -21.94 -2.81
C PRO A 35 -25.60 -20.42 -2.75
N PRO A 36 -24.63 -19.68 -2.20
CA PRO A 36 -24.81 -18.31 -1.73
C PRO A 36 -25.66 -17.54 -2.71
N GLY A 37 -26.88 -17.19 -2.28
CA GLY A 37 -27.70 -16.22 -2.98
C GLY A 37 -26.82 -15.02 -3.30
N ALA A 38 -27.08 -14.36 -4.45
CA ALA A 38 -26.20 -13.34 -5.02
C ALA A 38 -25.42 -12.57 -3.92
N PRO A 39 -24.09 -12.67 -3.86
CA PRO A 39 -23.30 -12.24 -2.70
C PRO A 39 -23.47 -10.75 -2.37
N LEU A 40 -23.94 -9.96 -3.33
CA LEU A 40 -24.25 -8.56 -3.18
C LEU A 40 -25.40 -8.29 -2.19
N PRO A 41 -26.60 -8.91 -2.31
CA PRO A 41 -27.63 -8.86 -1.27
C PRO A 41 -27.15 -9.23 0.15
N VAL A 42 -26.30 -10.26 0.28
CA VAL A 42 -25.76 -10.67 1.59
C VAL A 42 -24.86 -9.59 2.18
N ALA A 43 -23.90 -9.10 1.39
CA ALA A 43 -23.05 -8.00 1.81
C ALA A 43 -23.87 -6.76 2.18
N GLN A 44 -24.88 -6.40 1.38
CA GLN A 44 -25.73 -5.25 1.65
C GLN A 44 -26.50 -5.39 2.98
N ALA A 45 -27.00 -6.59 3.30
CA ALA A 45 -27.67 -6.85 4.57
C ALA A 45 -26.73 -6.61 5.77
N TRP A 46 -25.48 -7.04 5.68
CA TRP A 46 -24.46 -6.76 6.70
C TRP A 46 -24.11 -5.28 6.81
N ILE A 47 -24.02 -4.55 5.69
CA ILE A 47 -23.80 -3.10 5.69
C ILE A 47 -24.97 -2.37 6.36
N ASP A 48 -26.20 -2.75 6.05
CA ASP A 48 -27.39 -2.11 6.62
C ASP A 48 -27.54 -2.39 8.11
N LEU A 49 -27.14 -3.59 8.56
CA LEU A 49 -27.06 -3.91 9.98
C LEU A 49 -25.99 -3.06 10.67
N ALA A 50 -24.78 -2.99 10.10
CA ALA A 50 -23.67 -2.21 10.64
C ALA A 50 -24.00 -0.72 10.79
N ARG A 51 -24.78 -0.15 9.86
CA ARG A 51 -25.25 1.25 9.95
C ARG A 51 -26.20 1.50 11.12
N LYS A 52 -26.97 0.48 11.52
CA LYS A 52 -27.90 0.53 12.66
C LYS A 52 -27.21 0.23 13.99
N SER A 53 -26.07 -0.46 13.95
CA SER A 53 -25.28 -0.78 15.14
C SER A 53 -24.51 0.45 15.66
N PRO A 54 -24.34 0.57 16.99
CA PRO A 54 -23.45 1.56 17.58
C PRO A 54 -22.01 1.47 17.03
N ALA A 55 -21.29 2.59 17.04
CA ALA A 55 -19.87 2.58 16.71
C ALA A 55 -19.12 1.67 17.69
N GLY A 56 -18.29 0.76 17.17
CA GLY A 56 -17.55 -0.18 17.99
C GLY A 56 -17.14 -1.44 17.22
N ALA A 57 -16.60 -2.41 17.93
CA ALA A 57 -16.04 -3.64 17.36
C ALA A 57 -17.07 -4.46 16.56
N GLU A 58 -18.33 -4.47 17.00
CA GLU A 58 -19.40 -5.22 16.32
C GLU A 58 -19.73 -4.63 14.95
N ARG A 59 -19.90 -3.31 14.85
CA ARG A 59 -20.05 -2.60 13.57
C ARG A 59 -18.86 -2.85 12.65
N ILE A 60 -17.64 -2.77 13.19
CA ILE A 60 -16.42 -3.04 12.40
C ILE A 60 -16.41 -4.48 11.89
N GLY A 61 -16.77 -5.46 12.71
CA GLY A 61 -16.86 -6.86 12.31
C GLY A 61 -17.84 -7.08 11.16
N MET A 62 -19.03 -6.50 11.24
CA MET A 62 -20.04 -6.57 10.17
C MET A 62 -19.56 -5.92 8.86
N LEU A 63 -18.91 -4.75 8.94
CA LEU A 63 -18.37 -4.08 7.75
C LEU A 63 -17.20 -4.85 7.13
N THR A 64 -16.30 -5.39 7.97
CA THR A 64 -15.16 -6.22 7.53
C THR A 64 -15.64 -7.49 6.83
N HIS A 65 -16.71 -8.10 7.34
CA HIS A 65 -17.31 -9.25 6.69
C HIS A 65 -18.00 -8.90 5.36
N ALA A 66 -18.73 -7.78 5.31
CA ALA A 66 -19.31 -7.29 4.07
C ALA A 66 -18.25 -6.99 3.00
N GLU A 67 -17.12 -6.38 3.39
CA GLU A 67 -15.95 -6.19 2.52
C GLU A 67 -15.48 -7.53 1.92
N LEU A 68 -15.25 -8.55 2.76
CA LEU A 68 -14.81 -9.87 2.31
C LEU A 68 -15.79 -10.51 1.30
N LEU A 69 -17.09 -10.39 1.54
CA LEU A 69 -18.11 -10.89 0.61
C LEU A 69 -18.08 -10.15 -0.72
N LEU A 70 -17.92 -8.82 -0.71
CA LEU A 70 -17.83 -7.99 -1.92
C LEU A 70 -16.55 -8.30 -2.71
N GLU A 71 -15.39 -8.40 -2.05
CA GLU A 71 -14.12 -8.75 -2.68
C GLU A 71 -14.17 -10.12 -3.36
N ARG A 72 -14.78 -11.13 -2.71
CA ARG A 72 -14.97 -12.47 -3.30
C ARG A 72 -15.94 -12.47 -4.47
N ALA A 73 -16.96 -11.62 -4.43
CA ALA A 73 -17.98 -11.52 -5.48
C ALA A 73 -17.46 -10.81 -6.73
N LEU A 74 -16.68 -9.74 -6.55
CA LEU A 74 -16.26 -8.81 -7.60
C LEU A 74 -15.76 -9.49 -8.89
N PRO A 75 -14.88 -10.51 -8.86
CA PRO A 75 -14.39 -11.16 -10.07
C PRO A 75 -15.47 -11.82 -10.93
N ALA A 76 -16.60 -12.20 -10.33
CA ALA A 76 -17.73 -12.83 -11.02
C ALA A 76 -18.82 -11.82 -11.43
N LEU A 77 -18.80 -10.61 -10.89
CA LEU A 77 -19.78 -9.57 -11.20
C LEU A 77 -19.42 -8.84 -12.51
N ASN A 78 -20.42 -8.33 -13.22
CA ASN A 78 -20.24 -7.53 -14.42
C ASN A 78 -21.23 -6.35 -14.46
N GLY A 79 -21.02 -5.42 -15.40
CA GLY A 79 -21.95 -4.34 -15.69
C GLY A 79 -22.35 -3.50 -14.47
N ALA A 80 -23.65 -3.41 -14.22
CA ALA A 80 -24.21 -2.62 -13.11
C ALA A 80 -23.88 -3.21 -11.73
N ASP A 81 -23.77 -4.53 -11.60
CA ASP A 81 -23.55 -5.18 -10.31
C ASP A 81 -22.13 -4.98 -9.81
N ALA A 82 -21.14 -5.05 -10.69
CA ALA A 82 -19.76 -4.70 -10.37
C ALA A 82 -19.65 -3.24 -9.91
N LYS A 83 -20.32 -2.30 -10.59
CA LYS A 83 -20.36 -0.89 -10.18
C LYS A 83 -20.99 -0.70 -8.80
N ARG A 84 -22.09 -1.41 -8.50
CA ARG A 84 -22.73 -1.39 -7.18
C ARG A 84 -21.80 -1.94 -6.09
N ALA A 85 -21.11 -3.04 -6.35
CA ALA A 85 -20.16 -3.64 -5.42
C ALA A 85 -18.98 -2.69 -5.13
N HIS A 86 -18.40 -2.06 -6.17
CA HIS A 86 -17.36 -1.05 -5.98
C HIS A 86 -17.84 0.15 -5.16
N ALA A 87 -19.02 0.70 -5.47
CA ALA A 87 -19.59 1.82 -4.70
C ALA A 87 -19.85 1.45 -3.23
N ALA A 88 -20.28 0.21 -2.96
CA ALA A 88 -20.45 -0.28 -1.59
C ALA A 88 -19.11 -0.39 -0.86
N LEU A 89 -18.06 -0.91 -1.52
CA LEU A 89 -16.70 -0.93 -0.96
C LEU A 89 -16.18 0.48 -0.65
N ASP A 90 -16.29 1.41 -1.60
CA ASP A 90 -15.87 2.82 -1.40
C ASP A 90 -16.54 3.45 -0.18
N GLN A 91 -17.79 3.07 0.12
CA GLN A 91 -18.51 3.57 1.28
C GLN A 91 -18.04 2.97 2.61
N ILE A 92 -17.73 1.66 2.65
CA ILE A 92 -17.44 0.96 3.90
C ILE A 92 -15.96 0.96 4.26
N LEU A 93 -15.07 0.96 3.28
CA LEU A 93 -13.63 0.92 3.49
C LEU A 93 -13.13 2.02 4.44
N PRO A 94 -13.54 3.31 4.33
CA PRO A 94 -13.10 4.35 5.27
C PRO A 94 -13.49 4.10 6.74
N GLN A 95 -14.44 3.21 7.01
CA GLN A 95 -14.95 2.90 8.35
C GLN A 95 -14.30 1.66 8.98
N ILE A 96 -13.62 0.85 8.17
CA ILE A 96 -12.94 -0.37 8.62
C ILE A 96 -11.49 0.02 8.94
N PRO A 97 -10.96 -0.28 10.15
CA PRO A 97 -9.54 -0.14 10.42
C PRO A 97 -8.74 -0.99 9.43
N LEU A 98 -7.72 -0.39 8.82
CA LEU A 98 -6.87 -1.10 7.88
C LEU A 98 -6.07 -2.17 8.62
N ASP A 99 -6.18 -3.44 8.22
CA ASP A 99 -5.44 -4.56 8.79
C ASP A 99 -4.12 -4.77 8.04
N PRO A 100 -2.94 -4.49 8.64
CA PRO A 100 -1.64 -4.65 7.99
C PRO A 100 -1.37 -6.06 7.44
N ALA A 101 -1.97 -7.10 8.03
CA ALA A 101 -1.78 -8.48 7.61
C ALA A 101 -2.52 -8.82 6.30
N ARG A 102 -3.59 -8.09 5.97
CA ARG A 102 -4.40 -8.30 4.75
C ARG A 102 -3.97 -7.42 3.58
N ILE A 103 -3.18 -6.37 3.82
CA ILE A 103 -2.77 -5.43 2.77
C ILE A 103 -1.85 -6.11 1.76
N ASN A 104 -2.20 -6.03 0.47
CA ASN A 104 -1.23 -6.32 -0.58
C ASN A 104 -0.34 -5.10 -0.84
N TRP A 105 0.81 -5.07 -0.16
CA TRP A 105 1.78 -3.98 -0.22
C TRP A 105 2.37 -3.73 -1.62
N THR A 106 2.26 -4.69 -2.55
CA THR A 106 2.83 -4.55 -3.90
C THR A 106 1.89 -3.85 -4.88
N THR A 107 0.58 -3.93 -4.63
CA THR A 107 -0.49 -3.39 -5.48
C THR A 107 -1.38 -2.40 -4.72
N LEU A 108 -0.81 -1.72 -3.74
CA LEU A 108 -1.52 -0.75 -2.90
C LEU A 108 -2.07 0.40 -3.75
N THR A 109 -3.34 0.72 -3.58
CA THR A 109 -3.97 1.91 -4.17
C THR A 109 -3.65 3.15 -3.35
N ALA A 110 -3.78 4.34 -3.94
CA ALA A 110 -3.58 5.61 -3.21
C ALA A 110 -4.56 5.74 -2.03
N ALA A 111 -5.81 5.31 -2.20
CA ALA A 111 -6.82 5.35 -1.14
C ALA A 111 -6.49 4.43 0.05
N GLU A 112 -6.00 3.21 -0.22
CA GLU A 112 -5.52 2.31 0.84
C GLU A 112 -4.28 2.87 1.53
N TRP A 113 -3.35 3.47 0.77
CA TRP A 113 -2.17 4.10 1.34
C TRP A 113 -2.53 5.20 2.32
N GLU A 114 -3.49 6.07 1.98
CA GLU A 114 -3.93 7.16 2.87
C GLU A 114 -4.53 6.64 4.19
N ARG A 115 -5.16 5.46 4.17
CA ARG A 115 -5.74 4.81 5.37
C ARG A 115 -4.71 4.19 6.31
N ILE A 116 -3.46 3.97 5.89
CA ILE A 116 -2.41 3.43 6.77
C ILE A 116 -2.17 4.40 7.94
N PRO A 117 -2.32 3.98 9.21
CA PRO A 117 -2.17 4.85 10.38
C PRO A 117 -0.69 5.03 10.76
N ALA A 118 0.07 5.70 9.90
CA ALA A 118 1.49 5.98 10.11
C ALA A 118 1.83 7.43 9.75
N PRO A 119 2.84 8.04 10.41
CA PRO A 119 3.33 9.37 10.04
C PRO A 119 3.79 9.42 8.58
N ILE A 120 3.55 10.56 7.93
CA ILE A 120 3.96 10.82 6.56
C ILE A 120 5.35 11.47 6.58
N TYR A 121 6.30 10.85 5.89
CA TYR A 121 7.66 11.34 5.68
C TYR A 121 7.82 11.82 4.24
N PRO A 122 7.94 13.14 4.00
CA PRO A 122 8.18 13.65 2.65
C PRO A 122 9.63 13.40 2.24
N LEU A 123 9.83 12.70 1.13
CA LEU A 123 11.15 12.54 0.51
C LEU A 123 11.23 13.41 -0.73
N THR A 124 11.95 14.52 -0.63
CA THR A 124 12.12 15.47 -1.74
C THR A 124 13.26 15.03 -2.65
N ALA A 125 13.04 15.11 -3.98
CA ALA A 125 14.01 14.66 -4.98
C ALA A 125 15.39 15.34 -4.91
N ARG A 126 15.47 16.55 -4.32
CA ARG A 126 16.72 17.31 -4.17
C ARG A 126 17.61 16.83 -3.04
N VAL A 127 17.09 16.02 -2.13
CA VAL A 127 17.82 15.59 -0.94
C VAL A 127 18.36 14.18 -1.19
N ASP A 128 19.69 14.08 -1.31
CA ASP A 128 20.37 12.80 -1.56
C ASP A 128 20.12 11.79 -0.43
N ARG A 129 20.16 12.28 0.82
CA ARG A 129 19.93 11.46 2.01
C ARG A 129 19.17 12.22 3.09
N SER A 130 17.97 11.76 3.41
CA SER A 130 17.10 12.26 4.47
C SER A 130 17.11 11.32 5.66
N ASP A 131 17.33 11.85 6.86
CA ASP A 131 17.19 11.10 8.11
C ASP A 131 15.69 10.94 8.43
N SER A 132 15.26 9.71 8.70
CA SER A 132 13.89 9.47 9.15
C SER A 132 13.67 9.82 10.63
N GLY A 133 14.75 9.98 11.40
CA GLY A 133 14.75 10.09 12.85
C GLY A 133 14.47 8.76 13.57
N LEU A 134 14.18 7.68 12.83
CA LEU A 134 13.87 6.38 13.38
C LEU A 134 15.14 5.57 13.62
N VAL A 135 15.28 5.09 14.85
CA VAL A 135 16.27 4.10 15.27
C VAL A 135 15.50 2.85 15.66
N LEU A 136 15.88 1.71 15.08
CA LEU A 136 15.32 0.41 15.45
C LEU A 136 16.22 -0.25 16.48
N GLU A 137 15.61 -0.84 17.49
CA GLU A 137 16.27 -1.69 18.48
C GLU A 137 16.41 -3.14 17.95
N PRO A 138 17.24 -3.99 18.59
CA PRO A 138 17.33 -5.40 18.22
C PRO A 138 15.96 -6.09 18.32
N GLY A 139 15.55 -6.77 17.24
CA GLY A 139 14.26 -7.46 17.15
C GLY A 139 13.10 -6.60 16.65
N GLU A 140 13.26 -5.27 16.55
CA GLU A 140 12.23 -4.43 15.92
C GLU A 140 12.27 -4.55 14.39
N SER A 141 11.09 -4.52 13.77
CA SER A 141 10.94 -4.55 12.32
C SER A 141 9.99 -3.47 11.86
N VAL A 142 10.28 -2.85 10.71
CA VAL A 142 9.40 -1.85 10.09
C VAL A 142 9.26 -2.09 8.61
N ARG A 143 8.13 -1.67 8.05
CA ARG A 143 7.88 -1.62 6.61
C ARG A 143 7.82 -0.18 6.14
N VAL A 144 8.60 0.13 5.13
CA VAL A 144 8.59 1.43 4.45
C VAL A 144 7.64 1.33 3.26
N VAL A 145 6.65 2.21 3.21
CA VAL A 145 5.56 2.16 2.23
C VAL A 145 5.49 3.49 1.47
N PRO A 146 6.06 3.58 0.26
CA PRO A 146 5.94 4.78 -0.56
C PRO A 146 4.52 4.95 -1.11
N HIS A 147 4.13 6.20 -1.38
CA HIS A 147 2.89 6.48 -2.07
C HIS A 147 2.91 5.87 -3.49
N PRO A 148 1.88 5.12 -3.90
CA PRO A 148 1.95 4.28 -5.09
C PRO A 148 1.92 5.05 -6.43
N THR A 149 1.34 6.25 -6.44
CA THR A 149 1.14 7.05 -7.68
C THR A 149 1.97 8.32 -7.73
N GLU A 150 2.77 8.61 -6.69
CA GLU A 150 3.57 9.83 -6.69
C GLU A 150 4.83 9.68 -7.53
N THR A 151 5.24 10.81 -8.10
CA THR A 151 6.39 10.88 -8.99
C THR A 151 7.25 12.07 -8.65
N TRP A 152 8.54 11.94 -8.94
CA TRP A 152 9.49 13.04 -9.00
C TRP A 152 10.22 13.04 -10.34
N SER A 153 10.93 14.13 -10.64
CA SER A 153 11.70 14.26 -11.86
C SER A 153 13.15 14.64 -11.59
N PHE A 154 14.05 14.04 -12.37
CA PHE A 154 15.48 14.33 -12.32
C PHE A 154 15.96 14.80 -13.69
N LEU A 155 16.80 15.83 -13.69
CA LEU A 155 17.57 16.22 -14.86
C LEU A 155 18.68 15.18 -15.06
N VAL A 156 18.76 14.58 -16.25
CA VAL A 156 19.78 13.57 -16.59
C VAL A 156 20.83 14.14 -17.54
N GLU A 157 20.38 14.91 -18.53
CA GLU A 157 21.21 15.67 -19.45
C GLU A 157 20.70 17.10 -19.50
N VAL A 158 21.46 18.01 -20.14
CA VAL A 158 21.21 19.48 -20.15
C VAL A 158 19.75 19.88 -20.41
N LYS A 159 18.95 19.03 -21.07
CA LYS A 159 17.52 19.29 -21.34
C LYS A 159 16.59 18.09 -21.11
N ASP A 160 17.08 16.96 -20.61
CA ASP A 160 16.26 15.75 -20.46
C ASP A 160 15.85 15.50 -19.01
N HIS A 161 14.54 15.41 -18.79
CA HIS A 161 13.95 15.12 -17.50
C HIS A 161 13.37 13.72 -17.49
N VAL A 162 13.78 12.93 -16.51
CA VAL A 162 13.23 11.59 -16.31
C VAL A 162 12.27 11.62 -15.13
N VAL A 163 11.00 11.34 -15.39
CA VAL A 163 9.96 11.19 -14.36
C VAL A 163 9.99 9.76 -13.83
N CYS A 164 10.13 9.62 -12.52
CA CYS A 164 10.23 8.34 -11.85
C CYS A 164 9.15 8.23 -10.78
N THR A 165 8.63 7.01 -10.57
CA THR A 165 7.94 6.65 -9.32
C THR A 165 8.98 6.16 -8.31
N TRP A 166 8.54 5.73 -7.12
CA TRP A 166 9.43 5.14 -6.12
C TRP A 166 10.15 3.87 -6.61
N LYS A 167 9.63 3.18 -7.63
CA LYS A 167 10.28 1.99 -8.22
C LYS A 167 11.47 2.35 -9.11
N GLY A 168 11.61 3.62 -9.48
CA GLY A 168 12.58 4.08 -10.47
C GLY A 168 12.22 3.65 -11.89
N VAL A 169 13.15 3.89 -12.81
CA VAL A 169 13.02 3.52 -14.23
C VAL A 169 14.33 2.99 -14.76
N GLU A 170 14.26 2.05 -15.70
CA GLU A 170 15.42 1.66 -16.49
C GLU A 170 15.70 2.73 -17.54
N ARG A 171 16.86 3.37 -17.44
CA ARG A 171 17.30 4.41 -18.37
C ARG A 171 18.75 4.16 -18.72
N SER A 172 19.08 4.33 -19.98
CA SER A 172 20.46 4.37 -20.45
C SER A 172 20.69 5.63 -21.25
N VAL A 173 21.89 6.18 -21.15
CA VAL A 173 22.35 7.35 -21.90
C VAL A 173 23.48 6.89 -22.80
N SER A 174 23.46 7.30 -24.06
CA SER A 174 24.54 7.06 -25.00
C SER A 174 25.38 8.32 -25.13
N LEU A 175 26.64 8.24 -24.71
CA LEU A 175 27.61 9.32 -24.82
C LEU A 175 28.46 9.09 -26.07
N GLU A 176 28.63 10.13 -26.87
CA GLU A 176 29.60 10.17 -27.94
C GLU A 176 30.86 10.90 -27.44
N LEU A 177 31.97 10.17 -27.36
CA LEU A 177 33.28 10.73 -27.05
C LEU A 177 34.08 10.87 -28.34
N ASN A 178 34.46 12.09 -28.68
CA ASN A 178 35.33 12.38 -29.80
C ASN A 178 36.70 12.84 -29.25
N ASP A 179 37.74 12.02 -29.46
CA ASP A 179 39.11 12.31 -29.03
C ASP A 179 39.96 13.00 -30.12
N GLY A 180 39.32 13.42 -31.21
CA GLY A 180 39.95 14.06 -32.37
C GLY A 180 40.32 13.08 -33.49
N ASN A 181 40.44 11.77 -33.22
CA ASN A 181 40.76 10.76 -34.21
C ASN A 181 39.75 9.59 -34.27
N THR A 182 38.98 9.38 -33.19
CA THR A 182 38.01 8.29 -33.06
C THR A 182 36.73 8.78 -32.38
N ILE A 183 35.59 8.37 -32.92
CA ILE A 183 34.27 8.55 -32.28
C ILE A 183 33.95 7.25 -31.53
N THR A 184 33.83 7.33 -30.21
CA THR A 184 33.45 6.19 -29.36
C THR A 184 32.04 6.40 -28.81
N HIS A 185 31.14 5.44 -29.03
CA HIS A 185 29.81 5.42 -28.44
C HIS A 185 29.81 4.58 -27.16
N ILE A 186 29.50 5.18 -26.01
CA ILE A 186 29.39 4.50 -24.73
C ILE A 186 27.94 4.58 -24.25
N THR A 187 27.29 3.43 -24.09
CA THR A 187 25.98 3.36 -23.43
C THR A 187 26.15 3.11 -21.94
N HIS A 188 25.77 4.10 -21.13
CA HIS A 188 25.79 4.02 -19.67
C HIS A 188 24.37 3.83 -19.14
N ARG A 189 24.13 2.74 -18.40
CA ARG A 189 22.87 2.55 -17.67
C ARG A 189 22.87 3.46 -16.44
N LEU A 190 21.87 4.32 -16.34
CA LEU A 190 21.68 5.18 -15.18
C LEU A 190 21.20 4.36 -13.99
N GLY A 191 21.66 4.74 -12.80
CA GLY A 191 21.32 4.09 -11.55
C GLY A 191 22.55 3.83 -10.68
N SER A 192 22.34 3.56 -9.41
CA SER A 192 23.42 3.27 -8.46
C SER A 192 23.45 1.78 -8.17
N GLN A 193 24.61 1.12 -8.30
CA GLN A 193 24.89 -0.21 -7.73
C GLN A 193 23.78 -1.28 -7.92
N GLY A 194 23.21 -1.38 -9.13
CA GLY A 194 22.17 -2.36 -9.45
C GLY A 194 20.73 -1.92 -9.15
N TYR A 195 20.52 -0.69 -8.71
CA TYR A 195 19.21 -0.09 -8.51
C TYR A 195 18.77 0.76 -9.71
N LEU A 196 17.48 0.77 -10.01
CA LEU A 196 16.90 1.60 -11.07
C LEU A 196 17.08 3.09 -10.77
N TYR A 197 17.26 3.89 -11.81
CA TYR A 197 17.44 5.33 -11.69
C TYR A 197 16.18 5.99 -11.10
N GLY A 198 16.37 6.88 -10.13
CA GLY A 198 15.31 7.58 -9.44
C GLY A 198 14.41 6.70 -8.56
N SER A 199 14.79 5.44 -8.28
CA SER A 199 14.09 4.63 -7.27
C SER A 199 14.31 5.18 -5.86
N VAL A 200 13.36 4.96 -4.95
CA VAL A 200 13.56 5.26 -3.53
C VAL A 200 14.42 4.16 -2.92
N LEU A 201 15.54 4.57 -2.34
CA LEU A 201 16.41 3.69 -1.56
C LEU A 201 16.24 3.97 -0.07
N MET A 202 16.53 2.94 0.71
CA MET A 202 16.68 3.01 2.14
C MET A 202 18.10 2.61 2.53
N TRP A 203 18.63 3.26 3.56
CA TRP A 203 19.89 2.88 4.19
C TRP A 203 19.59 2.52 5.63
N PHE A 204 20.05 1.34 6.01
CA PHE A 204 20.08 0.93 7.39
C PHE A 204 21.54 0.97 7.83
N ASP A 205 21.84 1.90 8.73
CA ASP A 205 23.18 2.40 8.99
C ASP A 205 23.87 2.98 7.75
N VAL A 206 25.13 3.41 7.88
CA VAL A 206 25.77 4.30 6.90
C VAL A 206 26.02 3.61 5.54
N ASN A 207 26.09 2.27 5.50
CA ASN A 207 26.82 1.59 4.43
C ASN A 207 25.99 0.68 3.50
N GLN A 208 24.76 0.29 3.84
CA GLN A 208 24.00 -0.64 2.99
C GLN A 208 22.73 -0.01 2.41
N LYS A 209 22.77 0.25 1.10
CA LYS A 209 21.60 0.60 0.28
C LYS A 209 20.69 -0.62 0.12
N LYS A 210 19.38 -0.44 0.20
CA LYS A 210 18.35 -1.43 -0.12
C LYS A 210 17.17 -0.74 -0.82
N GLN A 211 16.37 -1.50 -1.58
CA GLN A 211 15.06 -1.03 -2.05
C GLN A 211 14.09 -0.95 -0.87
N VAL A 212 13.13 -0.02 -0.93
CA VAL A 212 12.03 0.05 0.04
C VAL A 212 11.35 -1.30 0.27
N GLY A 213 11.00 -1.58 1.52
CA GLY A 213 10.42 -2.85 1.94
C GLY A 213 10.46 -3.01 3.45
N VAL A 214 10.66 -4.24 3.90
CA VAL A 214 10.84 -4.56 5.32
C VAL A 214 12.30 -4.40 5.74
N ILE A 215 12.52 -3.78 6.89
CA ILE A 215 13.83 -3.62 7.54
C ILE A 215 13.73 -4.14 8.96
N ASN A 216 14.78 -4.84 9.38
CA ASN A 216 14.92 -5.36 10.74
C ASN A 216 16.10 -4.68 11.42
N GLY A 217 15.96 -4.36 12.70
CA GLY A 217 16.94 -3.69 13.54
C GLY A 217 18.14 -4.56 13.96
N PRO A 218 19.16 -3.97 14.63
CA PRO A 218 19.23 -2.59 15.12
C PRO A 218 19.94 -1.60 14.17
N GLY A 219 19.61 -0.30 14.23
CA GLY A 219 20.26 0.73 13.41
C GLY A 219 19.38 1.93 13.08
N ARG A 220 19.97 2.95 12.42
CA ARG A 220 19.26 4.17 11.99
C ARG A 220 18.83 4.11 10.53
N LEU A 221 17.58 4.50 10.27
CA LEU A 221 16.98 4.48 8.94
C LEU A 221 17.09 5.83 8.22
N TRP A 222 17.58 5.79 6.97
CA TRP A 222 17.66 6.93 6.07
C TRP A 222 17.01 6.61 4.71
N PHE A 223 16.63 7.64 3.97
CA PHE A 223 16.02 7.53 2.64
C PHE A 223 16.61 8.52 1.64
N GLY A 224 16.36 8.30 0.35
CA GLY A 224 17.01 9.06 -0.70
C GLY A 224 16.74 8.44 -2.08
N PRO A 225 16.85 9.24 -3.16
CA PRO A 225 16.74 8.73 -4.51
C PRO A 225 17.98 7.93 -4.94
N SER A 226 17.81 6.94 -5.81
CA SER A 226 18.89 6.25 -6.50
C SER A 226 19.35 7.09 -7.70
N THR A 227 20.29 8.00 -7.48
CA THR A 227 20.99 8.71 -8.55
C THR A 227 22.47 8.33 -8.56
N ASP A 228 23.10 8.41 -9.73
CA ASP A 228 24.53 8.15 -9.95
C ASP A 228 25.40 9.40 -9.77
N ARG A 229 24.78 10.57 -9.64
CA ARG A 229 25.42 11.87 -9.42
C ARG A 229 24.78 12.58 -8.24
N THR A 230 25.55 13.44 -7.56
CA THR A 230 24.99 14.49 -6.71
C THR A 230 23.94 15.22 -7.52
N VAL A 231 22.76 15.42 -6.93
CA VAL A 231 21.59 15.98 -7.60
C VAL A 231 21.84 17.47 -7.89
N GLU A 232 22.64 17.75 -8.91
CA GLU A 232 22.94 19.10 -9.40
C GLU A 232 22.02 19.37 -10.61
N GLY A 233 21.00 20.23 -10.40
CA GLY A 233 20.09 20.62 -11.48
C GLY A 233 18.63 20.79 -11.04
N SER A 234 17.75 20.98 -12.02
CA SER A 234 16.30 21.14 -11.86
C SER A 234 15.64 19.80 -11.50
N THR A 235 15.72 19.40 -10.23
CA THR A 235 15.00 18.23 -9.72
C THR A 235 13.80 18.68 -8.91
N ASN A 236 12.65 18.05 -9.14
CA ASN A 236 11.37 18.48 -8.60
C ASN A 236 10.52 17.28 -8.17
N GLY A 237 9.58 17.54 -7.25
CA GLY A 237 8.66 16.53 -6.74
C GLY A 237 9.09 15.93 -5.40
N THR A 238 8.12 15.26 -4.79
CA THR A 238 8.22 14.64 -3.48
C THR A 238 7.50 13.30 -3.56
N ILE A 239 8.09 12.27 -2.97
CA ILE A 239 7.41 11.01 -2.71
C ILE A 239 7.19 10.93 -1.20
N ARG A 240 5.93 10.80 -0.80
CA ARG A 240 5.54 10.57 0.59
C ARG A 240 5.76 9.11 0.94
N LEU A 241 6.36 8.87 2.10
CA LEU A 241 6.59 7.55 2.67
C LEU A 241 5.81 7.42 3.96
N LYS A 242 5.31 6.23 4.26
CA LYS A 242 4.82 5.83 5.59
C LYS A 242 5.73 4.75 6.14
N ILE A 243 6.01 4.79 7.44
CA ILE A 243 6.80 3.75 8.13
C ILE A 243 5.89 3.04 9.12
N VAL A 244 5.62 1.77 8.88
CA VAL A 244 4.71 0.93 9.67
C VAL A 244 5.54 -0.01 10.53
N ARG A 245 5.36 0.02 11.85
CA ARG A 245 5.95 -1.00 12.73
C ARG A 245 5.29 -2.34 12.47
N LEU A 246 6.10 -3.38 12.35
CA LEU A 246 5.63 -4.75 12.30
C LEU A 246 5.82 -5.30 13.70
N ASP A 247 4.72 -5.73 14.33
CA ASP A 247 4.82 -6.50 15.56
C ASP A 247 5.65 -7.74 15.26
N GLY A 248 6.61 -8.07 16.13
CA GLY A 248 7.48 -9.22 15.94
C GLY A 248 6.64 -10.47 15.71
N GLU A 249 6.85 -11.14 14.56
CA GLU A 249 6.28 -12.46 14.28
C GLU A 249 6.72 -13.49 15.34
#